data_AF-A0A6V7J1H6-F1
#
_entry.id   AF-A0A6V7J1H6-F1
#
_cell.length_a   1.000
_cell.length_b   1.000
_cell.length_c   1.000
_cell.angle_alpha   90.00
_cell.angle_beta   90.00
_cell.angle_gamma   90.00
#
_symmetry.space_group_name_H-M   'P 1'
#
loop_
_entity.id
_entity.type
_entity.pdbx_description
1 polymer ?
#
loop_
_entity_poly.entity_id
_entity_poly.type
_entity_poly.pdbx_seq_one_letter_code
_entity_poly.pdbx_strand_id
1 'polypeptide(L)'
;NVGLPVRGRPTNNIAEIQAVTEAAQIAKRYGMRRIRIVTDSMFVINCIQKWIPNWLRNGWVTVRGEPVINRNELVEMMNALSDMEYVL
;
A
#
# COMPACT_ATOMS: atom_id res chain seq x y z
N ASN A 1 -4.99 8.34 17.13
CA ASN A 1 -4.42 6.99 17.00
C ASN A 1 -5.51 6.10 16.44
N VAL A 2 -5.30 5.49 15.26
CA VAL A 2 -6.31 4.64 14.60
C VAL A 2 -5.80 3.20 14.68
N GLY A 3 -6.08 2.51 15.79
CA GLY A 3 -5.70 1.12 16.01
C GLY A 3 -6.72 0.15 15.44
N LEU A 4 -6.88 0.13 14.11
CA LEU A 4 -7.89 -0.70 13.45
C LEU A 4 -7.44 -2.16 13.34
N PRO A 5 -8.34 -3.14 13.55
CA PRO A 5 -8.03 -4.54 13.32
C PRO A 5 -7.80 -4.78 11.82
N VAL A 6 -6.85 -5.65 11.52
CA VAL A 6 -6.54 -6.06 10.14
C VAL A 6 -7.76 -6.76 9.53
N ARG A 7 -8.16 -6.34 8.34
CA ARG A 7 -9.19 -7.01 7.54
C ARG A 7 -8.55 -8.16 6.75
N GLY A 8 -9.20 -9.32 6.73
CA GLY A 8 -8.69 -10.49 5.99
C GLY A 8 -7.63 -11.29 6.76
N ARG A 9 -6.62 -11.81 6.06
CA ARG A 9 -5.57 -12.65 6.68
C ARG A 9 -4.71 -11.77 7.60
N PRO A 10 -4.65 -12.03 8.92
CA PRO A 10 -3.86 -11.21 9.83
C PRO A 10 -2.38 -11.54 9.67
N THR A 11 -1.69 -10.78 8.84
CA THR A 11 -0.22 -10.81 8.75
C THR A 11 0.30 -9.40 8.97
N ASN A 12 1.54 -9.28 9.48
CA ASN A 12 2.16 -7.98 9.71
C ASN A 12 2.17 -7.14 8.42
N ASN A 13 2.53 -7.75 7.29
CA ASN A 13 2.57 -7.08 5.98
C ASN A 13 1.21 -6.52 5.54
N ILE A 14 0.12 -7.24 5.80
CA ILE A 14 -1.24 -6.76 5.49
C ILE A 14 -1.63 -5.60 6.41
N ALA A 15 -1.28 -5.67 7.69
CA ALA A 15 -1.51 -4.60 8.65
C ALA A 15 -0.84 -3.30 8.19
N GLU A 16 0.42 -3.38 7.77
CA GLU A 16 1.20 -2.24 7.28
C GLU A 16 0.60 -1.64 5.99
N ILE A 17 0.20 -2.48 5.02
CA ILE A 17 -0.45 -1.99 3.79
C ILE A 17 -1.76 -1.27 4.14
N GLN A 18 -2.61 -1.88 4.98
CA GLN A 18 -3.88 -1.28 5.37
C GLN A 18 -3.71 0.01 6.16
N ALA A 19 -2.68 0.10 7.01
CA ALA A 19 -2.37 1.33 7.73
C ALA A 19 -2.07 2.50 6.78
N VAL A 20 -1.29 2.26 5.71
CA VAL A 20 -1.02 3.28 4.67
C VAL A 20 -2.29 3.63 3.90
N THR A 21 -3.08 2.64 3.50
CA THR A 21 -4.36 2.87 2.79
C THR A 21 -5.31 3.73 3.62
N GLU A 22 -5.51 3.40 4.89
CA GLU A 22 -6.38 4.17 5.80
C GLU A 22 -5.82 5.57 6.04
N ALA A 23 -4.50 5.73 6.22
CA ALA A 23 -3.88 7.05 6.36
C ALA A 23 -4.12 7.93 5.12
N ALA A 24 -3.98 7.37 3.92
CA ALA A 24 -4.29 8.06 2.67
C ALA A 24 -5.78 8.42 2.58
N GLN A 25 -6.69 7.48 2.87
CA GLN A 25 -8.13 7.74 2.85
C GLN A 25 -8.54 8.84 3.84
N ILE A 26 -7.96 8.84 5.05
CA ILE A 26 -8.19 9.88 6.05
C ILE A 26 -7.74 11.23 5.49
N ALA A 27 -6.52 11.32 4.97
CA ALA A 27 -6.00 12.56 4.38
C ALA A 27 -6.90 13.07 3.25
N LYS A 28 -7.40 12.18 2.38
CA LYS A 28 -8.37 12.51 1.31
C LYS A 28 -9.69 13.04 1.88
N ARG A 29 -10.23 12.44 2.94
CA ARG A 29 -11.44 12.94 3.62
C ARG A 29 -11.26 14.34 4.20
N TYR A 30 -10.05 14.67 4.64
CA TYR A 30 -9.69 16.01 5.11
C TYR A 30 -9.32 16.99 3.97
N GLY A 31 -9.43 16.59 2.70
CA GLY A 31 -9.13 17.44 1.54
C GLY A 31 -7.64 17.68 1.32
N MET A 32 -6.75 16.87 1.91
CA MET A 32 -5.32 16.98 1.65
C MET A 32 -4.99 16.47 0.25
N ARG A 33 -4.30 17.29 -0.54
CA ARG A 33 -3.78 16.89 -1.87
C ARG A 33 -2.43 16.22 -1.81
N ARG A 34 -1.67 16.44 -0.72
CA ARG A 34 -0.31 15.96 -0.57
C ARG A 34 -0.10 15.29 0.78
N ILE A 35 0.49 14.11 0.78
CA ILE A 35 0.81 13.35 2.00
C ILE A 35 2.29 12.94 2.02
N ARG A 36 2.88 12.89 3.21
CA ARG A 36 4.19 12.27 3.44
C ARG A 36 3.99 11.00 4.25
N ILE A 37 4.40 9.86 3.70
CA ILE A 37 4.27 8.54 4.33
C ILE A 37 5.62 8.23 4.98
N VAL A 38 5.67 8.28 6.31
CA VAL A 38 6.86 7.89 7.07
C VAL A 38 6.59 6.54 7.72
N THR A 39 7.31 5.52 7.29
CA THR A 39 7.21 4.15 7.81
C THR A 39 8.62 3.56 7.93
N ASP A 40 8.85 2.75 8.95
CA ASP A 40 10.04 1.93 9.15
C ASP A 40 9.89 0.53 8.50
N SER A 41 8.72 0.25 7.92
CA SER A 41 8.45 -1.02 7.24
C SER A 41 9.15 -1.07 5.89
N MET A 42 10.30 -1.77 5.85
CA MET A 42 11.01 -2.08 4.61
C MET A 42 10.13 -2.79 3.58
N PHE A 43 9.12 -3.54 4.04
CA PHE A 43 8.16 -4.18 3.14
C PHE A 43 7.34 -3.14 2.36
N VAL A 44 6.73 -2.17 3.04
CA VAL A 44 5.94 -1.10 2.40
C VAL A 44 6.81 -0.24 1.50
N ILE A 45 8.00 0.15 1.97
CA ILE A 45 8.96 0.94 1.19
C ILE A 45 9.30 0.23 -0.12
N ASN A 46 9.67 -1.06 -0.05
CA ASN A 46 10.00 -1.83 -1.26
C ASN A 46 8.77 -2.08 -2.14
N CYS A 47 7.59 -2.29 -1.55
CA CYS A 47 6.33 -2.41 -2.30
C CYS A 47 6.12 -1.19 -3.19
N ILE A 48 6.14 0.02 -2.61
CA ILE A 48 5.84 1.25 -3.34
C ILE A 48 6.97 1.62 -4.31
N GLN A 49 8.23 1.53 -3.88
CA GLN A 49 9.36 1.98 -4.71
C GLN A 49 9.78 0.99 -5.80
N LYS A 50 9.67 -0.32 -5.56
CA LYS A 50 10.29 -1.35 -6.42
C LYS A 50 9.29 -2.37 -6.96
N TRP A 51 8.46 -2.96 -6.09
CA TRP A 51 7.70 -4.13 -6.48
C TRP A 51 6.42 -3.80 -7.23
N ILE A 52 5.60 -2.85 -6.77
CA ILE A 52 4.37 -2.44 -7.45
C ILE A 52 4.64 -2.01 -8.91
N PRO A 53 5.63 -1.14 -9.21
CA PRO A 53 5.92 -0.75 -10.59
C PRO A 53 6.34 -1.92 -11.49
N ASN A 54 7.01 -2.94 -10.92
CA ASN A 54 7.43 -4.14 -11.65
C ASN A 54 6.27 -5.12 -11.83
N TRP A 55 5.47 -5.35 -10.79
CA TRP A 55 4.29 -6.19 -10.85
C TRP A 55 3.23 -5.63 -11.80
N LEU A 56 3.06 -4.31 -11.85
CA LEU A 56 2.14 -3.68 -12.80
C LEU A 56 2.55 -3.97 -14.25
N ARG A 57 3.86 -3.92 -14.56
CA ARG A 57 4.39 -4.27 -15.88
C ARG A 57 4.28 -5.76 -16.18
N ASN A 58 4.46 -6.61 -15.16
CA ASN A 58 4.46 -8.06 -15.28
C ASN A 58 3.09 -8.71 -15.04
N GLY A 59 2.00 -7.93 -15.00
CA GLY A 59 0.64 -8.47 -14.83
C GLY A 59 0.35 -9.12 -13.47
N TRP A 60 0.97 -8.62 -12.39
CA TRP A 60 0.85 -9.12 -11.01
C TRP A 60 1.43 -10.52 -10.77
N VAL A 61 2.52 -10.83 -11.47
CA VAL A 61 3.28 -12.07 -11.30
C VAL A 61 4.63 -11.76 -10.66
N THR A 62 5.02 -12.58 -9.68
CA THR A 62 6.32 -12.50 -9.02
C THR A 62 7.43 -13.01 -9.94
N VAL A 63 8.69 -12.74 -9.58
CA VAL A 63 9.87 -13.25 -10.32
C VAL A 63 9.92 -14.77 -10.43
N ARG A 64 9.20 -15.49 -9.54
CA ARG A 64 9.11 -16.95 -9.54
C ARG A 64 7.98 -17.49 -10.41
N GLY A 65 7.21 -16.62 -11.09
CA GLY A 65 6.05 -17.01 -11.88
C GLY A 65 4.76 -17.21 -11.08
N GLU A 66 4.78 -16.95 -9.78
CA GLU A 66 3.61 -17.11 -8.90
C GLU A 66 2.80 -15.80 -8.83
N PRO A 67 1.47 -15.88 -8.68
CA PRO A 67 0.65 -14.69 -8.47
C PRO A 67 1.00 -13.99 -7.15
N VAL A 68 1.01 -12.66 -7.16
CA VAL A 68 1.25 -11.87 -5.95
C VAL A 68 0.13 -12.10 -4.93
N ILE A 69 0.48 -12.65 -3.76
CA ILE A 69 -0.48 -13.04 -2.71
C ILE A 69 -1.32 -11.86 -2.22
N ASN A 70 -0.69 -10.70 -2.01
CA ASN A 70 -1.33 -9.50 -1.43
C ASN A 70 -1.79 -8.49 -2.50
N ARG A 71 -2.12 -9.00 -3.69
CA ARG A 71 -2.49 -8.15 -4.83
C ARG A 71 -3.62 -7.18 -4.50
N ASN A 72 -4.68 -7.67 -3.86
CA ASN A 72 -5.88 -6.86 -3.62
C ASN A 72 -5.58 -5.68 -2.69
N GLU A 73 -4.89 -5.92 -1.58
CA GLU A 73 -4.54 -4.87 -0.61
C GLU A 73 -3.56 -3.86 -1.21
N LEU A 74 -2.61 -4.32 -2.03
CA LEU A 74 -1.66 -3.44 -2.73
C LEU A 74 -2.35 -2.58 -3.78
N VAL A 75 -3.33 -3.12 -4.51
CA VAL A 75 -4.14 -2.37 -5.47
C VAL A 75 -4.97 -1.31 -4.75
N GLU A 76 -5.61 -1.65 -3.64
CA GLU A 76 -6.37 -0.68 -2.83
C GLU A 76 -5.49 0.46 -2.31
N MET A 77 -4.31 0.13 -1.79
CA MET A 77 -3.32 1.12 -1.36
C MET A 77 -2.91 2.02 -2.53
N MET A 78 -2.60 1.44 -3.69
CA MET A 78 -2.19 2.20 -4.87
C MET A 78 -3.30 3.13 -5.36
N ASN A 79 -4.55 2.67 -5.38
CA ASN A 79 -5.70 3.49 -5.77
C ASN A 79 -5.96 4.61 -4.76
N ALA A 80 -5.74 4.37 -3.46
CA ALA A 80 -5.85 5.42 -2.45
C ALA A 80 -4.76 6.49 -2.67
N LEU A 81 -3.57 6.09 -3.07
CA LEU A 81 -2.43 6.99 -3.31
C LEU A 81 -2.46 7.67 -4.68
N SER A 82 -3.05 7.08 -5.72
CA SER A 82 -3.03 7.61 -7.09
C SER A 82 -3.70 8.97 -7.24
N ASP A 83 -4.67 9.25 -6.38
CA ASP A 83 -5.41 10.51 -6.36
C ASP A 83 -4.70 11.62 -5.56
N MET A 84 -3.51 11.36 -5.01
CA MET A 84 -2.75 12.27 -4.16
C MET A 84 -1.29 12.37 -4.58
N GLU A 85 -0.68 13.54 -4.35
CA GLU A 85 0.78 13.64 -4.37
C GLU A 85 1.33 13.00 -3.09
N TYR A 86 2.06 11.91 -3.20
CA TYR A 86 2.69 11.28 -2.04
C TYR A 86 4.21 11.33 -2.14
N VAL A 87 4.84 11.46 -0.97
CA VAL A 87 6.29 11.33 -0.80
C VAL A 87 6.53 10.28 0.28
N LEU A 88 7.41 9.33 0.00
CA LEU A 88 7.99 8.41 0.99
C LEU A 88 9.21 9.06 1.64
#